data_AF-A0A9D8Z3Z1-F1
#
_entry.id   AF-A0A9D8Z3Z1-F1
#
_cell.length_a   1.000
_cell.length_b   1.000
_cell.length_c   1.000
_cell.angle_alpha   90.00
_cell.angle_beta   90.00
_cell.angle_gamma   90.00
#
_symmetry.space_group_name_H-M   'P 1'
#
loop_
_entity.id
_entity.type
_entity.pdbx_description
1 polymer ?
#
loop_
_entity_poly.entity_id
_entity_poly.type
_entity_poly.pdbx_seq_one_letter_code
_entity_poly.pdbx_strand_id
1 'polypeptide(L)' 'MQVPHSRFRHPFDALNSAGAEKRHQLVICCVHGHEVSRAVCGFLRDEGIDCRYLVGGFEAWREADLPVEPIDGH' A
#
# COMPACT_ATOMS: atom_id res chain seq x y z
N MET A 1 9.32 -9.88 2.70
CA MET A 1 8.99 -9.90 1.27
C MET A 1 7.93 -8.87 1.01
N GLN A 2 7.93 -8.27 -0.18
CA GLN A 2 7.00 -7.24 -0.60
C GLN A 2 6.66 -7.38 -2.08
N VAL A 3 5.63 -6.64 -2.52
CA VAL A 3 5.31 -6.49 -3.94
C VAL A 3 6.49 -5.82 -4.64
N PRO A 4 6.88 -6.24 -5.87
CA PRO A 4 8.02 -5.67 -6.57
C PRO A 4 7.93 -4.16 -6.73
N HIS A 5 9.04 -3.47 -6.51
CA HIS A 5 9.16 -2.01 -6.55
C HIS A 5 8.24 -1.25 -5.59
N SER A 6 7.60 -1.94 -4.64
CA SER A 6 6.83 -1.28 -3.59
C SER A 6 7.76 -0.66 -2.56
N ARG A 7 7.27 0.35 -1.84
CA ARG A 7 8.00 0.96 -0.73
C ARG A 7 7.33 0.56 0.56
N PHE A 8 8.02 -0.22 1.38
CA PHE A 8 7.55 -0.49 2.73
C PHE A 8 7.51 0.81 3.54
N ARG A 9 6.38 1.06 4.20
CA ARG A 9 6.12 2.22 5.03
C ARG A 9 5.37 1.76 6.28
N HIS A 10 5.69 2.36 7.42
CA HIS A 10 4.84 2.18 8.59
C HIS A 10 3.46 2.82 8.34
N PRO A 11 2.35 2.21 8.77
CA PRO A 11 1.00 2.75 8.53
C PRO A 11 0.81 4.19 9.02
N PHE A 12 1.44 4.56 10.13
CA PHE A 12 1.38 5.93 10.67
C PHE A 12 2.25 6.94 9.90
N ASP A 13 3.25 6.48 9.14
CA ASP A 13 4.12 7.34 8.34
C ASP A 13 3.55 7.60 6.94
N ALA A 14 2.71 6.69 6.43
CA ALA A 14 2.04 6.84 5.14
C ALA A 14 1.11 8.07 5.09
N LEU A 15 0.57 8.48 6.24
CA LEU A 15 -0.29 9.66 6.38
C LEU A 15 0.47 10.96 6.08
N ASN A 16 1.76 11.01 6.39
CA ASN A 16 2.59 12.21 6.19
C ASN A 16 3.05 12.42 4.73
N SER A 17 2.84 11.43 3.85
CA SER A 17 3.34 11.48 2.46
C SER A 17 2.31 12.00 1.45
N ALA A 18 1.07 12.23 1.88
CA ALA A 18 -0.07 12.63 1.04
C ALA A 18 0.23 13.84 0.12
N GLY A 19 1.02 14.81 0.58
CA GLY A 19 1.37 16.00 -0.19
C GLY A 19 2.27 15.75 -1.42
N ALA A 20 3.18 14.77 -1.35
CA ALA A 20 4.14 14.49 -2.42
C ALA A 20 3.53 13.65 -3.56
N GLU A 21 2.49 12.88 -3.25
CA GLU A 21 1.94 11.84 -4.13
C GLU A 21 0.73 12.29 -4.96
N LYS A 22 0.31 13.56 -4.84
CA LYS A 22 -0.87 14.12 -5.55
C LYS A 22 -0.81 14.00 -7.08
N ARG A 23 0.35 13.65 -7.65
CA ARG A 23 0.57 13.50 -9.09
C ARG A 23 0.42 12.07 -9.59
N HIS A 24 0.32 11.08 -8.70
CA HIS A 24 0.33 9.67 -9.05
C HIS A 24 -0.82 8.91 -8.40
N GLN A 25 -1.32 7.89 -9.09
CA GLN A 25 -2.25 6.93 -8.51
C GLN A 25 -1.49 6.05 -7.51
N LEU A 26 -1.98 5.98 -6.28
CA LEU A 26 -1.41 5.15 -5.22
C LEU A 26 -2.13 3.80 -5.10
N VAL A 27 -1.38 2.74 -4.82
CA VAL A 27 -1.94 1.44 -4.43
C VAL A 27 -1.36 1.04 -3.08
N ILE A 28 -2.23 0.88 -2.08
CA ILE A 28 -1.85 0.49 -0.72
C ILE A 28 -2.09 -1.00 -0.52
N CYS A 29 -1.11 -1.67 0.10
CA CYS A 29 -1.17 -3.09 0.41
C CYS A 29 -0.66 -3.32 1.84
N CYS A 30 -1.47 -3.95 2.70
CA CYS A 30 -1.03 -4.50 3.98
C CYS A 30 -0.94 -6.02 3.87
N VAL A 31 -0.56 -6.69 4.96
CA VAL A 31 -0.37 -8.15 4.96
C VAL A 31 -1.63 -8.89 4.52
N HIS A 32 -2.78 -8.59 5.13
CA HIS A 32 -4.06 -9.30 4.89
C HIS A 32 -5.08 -8.53 4.03
N GLY A 33 -4.77 -7.29 3.61
CA GLY A 33 -5.68 -6.47 2.77
C GLY A 33 -6.99 -6.02 3.42
N HIS A 34 -7.06 -6.01 4.76
CA HIS A 34 -8.29 -5.71 5.50
C HIS A 34 -8.38 -4.24 5.93
N GLU A 35 -8.42 -4.00 7.24
CA GLU A 35 -8.82 -2.71 7.82
C GLU A 35 -7.82 -1.59 7.58
N VAL A 36 -6.52 -1.88 7.71
CA VAL A 36 -5.46 -0.85 7.64
C VAL A 36 -5.38 -0.24 6.24
N SER A 37 -5.28 -1.06 5.18
CA SER A 37 -5.20 -0.54 3.80
C SER A 37 -6.47 0.20 3.39
N ARG A 38 -7.64 -0.27 3.84
CA ARG A 38 -8.91 0.40 3.55
C ARG A 38 -9.00 1.75 4.26
N ALA A 39 -8.63 1.83 5.53
CA ALA A 39 -8.63 3.07 6.30
C ALA A 39 -7.67 4.11 5.69
N VAL A 40 -6.42 3.71 5.41
CA VAL A 40 -5.43 4.59 4.77
C VAL A 40 -5.89 5.05 3.39
N CYS A 41 -6.43 4.14 2.56
CA CYS A 41 -6.95 4.50 1.26
C CYS A 41 -8.15 5.46 1.35
N GLY A 42 -9.03 5.29 2.34
CA GLY A 42 -10.15 6.19 2.59
C GLY A 42 -9.67 7.60 2.96
N PHE A 43 -8.71 7.69 3.87
CA PHE A 43 -8.10 8.97 4.27
C PHE A 43 -7.41 9.67 3.10
N LEU A 44 -6.59 8.97 2.31
CA LEU A 44 -5.92 9.57 1.15
C LEU A 44 -6.91 10.07 0.10
N ARG A 45 -8.03 9.37 -0.10
CA ARG A 45 -9.10 9.82 -1.00
C ARG A 45 -9.80 11.07 -0.50
N ASP A 46 -10.03 11.18 0.80
CA ASP A 46 -10.60 12.39 1.43
C ASP A 46 -9.69 13.61 1.19
N GLU A 47 -8.37 13.39 1.21
CA GLU A 47 -7.34 14.38 0.86
C GLU A 47 -7.19 14.65 -0.67
N GLY A 48 -8.05 14.05 -1.50
CA GLY A 48 -8.10 14.24 -2.94
C GLY A 48 -7.05 13.45 -3.72
N ILE A 49 -6.47 12.40 -3.15
CA ILE A 49 -5.47 11.55 -3.81
C ILE A 49 -6.16 10.32 -4.41
N ASP A 50 -5.86 10.03 -5.68
CA ASP A 50 -6.33 8.78 -6.31
C ASP A 50 -5.61 7.59 -5.69
N CYS A 51 -6.26 6.98 -4.71
CA CYS A 51 -5.75 5.82 -4.00
C CYS A 51 -6.62 4.59 -4.27
N ARG A 52 -6.00 3.42 -4.43
CA ARG A 52 -6.64 2.11 -4.43
C ARG A 52 -5.93 1.22 -3.40
N TYR A 53 -6.51 0.07 -3.09
CA TYR A 53 -5.89 -0.91 -2.23
C TYR A 53 -6.00 -2.32 -2.83
N LEU A 54 -5.03 -3.18 -2.50
CA LEU A 54 -5.03 -4.57 -2.95
C LEU A 54 -5.93 -5.40 -2.03
N VAL A 55 -7.01 -5.95 -2.59
CA VAL A 55 -7.91 -6.85 -1.87
C VAL A 55 -7.16 -8.13 -1.50
N GLY A 56 -7.27 -8.56 -0.23
CA GLY A 56 -6.53 -9.70 0.31
C GLY A 56 -5.04 -9.45 0.56
N GLY A 57 -4.55 -8.25 0.21
CA GLY A 57 -3.22 -7.78 0.60
C GLY A 57 -2.09 -8.60 0.00
N PHE A 58 -0.96 -8.61 0.72
CA PHE A 58 0.24 -9.31 0.28
C PHE A 58 0.04 -10.83 0.25
N GLU A 59 -0.82 -11.38 1.11
CA GLU A 59 -1.16 -12.80 1.07
C GLU A 59 -1.83 -13.19 -0.25
N ALA A 60 -2.86 -12.46 -0.70
CA ALA A 60 -3.49 -12.72 -1.98
C ALA A 60 -2.53 -12.54 -3.17
N TRP A 61 -1.61 -11.58 -3.09
CA TRP A 61 -0.54 -11.44 -4.10
C TRP A 61 0.33 -12.69 -4.18
N ARG A 62 0.73 -13.23 -3.02
CA ARG A 62 1.56 -14.42 -2.94
C ARG A 62 0.81 -15.70 -3.32
N GLU A 63 -0.48 -15.81 -2.97
CA GLU A 63 -1.35 -16.92 -3.38
C GLU A 63 -1.56 -16.95 -4.91
N ALA A 64 -1.52 -15.79 -5.56
CA ALA A 64 -1.56 -15.68 -7.02
C ALA A 64 -0.21 -16.02 -7.70
N ASP A 65 0.80 -16.48 -6.94
CA ASP A 65 2.14 -16.83 -7.42
C ASP A 65 2.84 -15.69 -8.21
N LEU A 66 2.55 -14.45 -7.80
CA LEU A 66 3.14 -13.27 -8.41
C LEU A 66 4.54 -12.98 -7.82
N PRO A 67 5.43 -12.32 -8.59
CA PRO A 67 6.79 -12.06 -8.14
C PRO A 67 6.83 -11.28 -6.82
N VAL A 68 7.85 -11.53 -6.00
CA VAL A 68 8.06 -10.86 -4.72
C VAL A 68 9.54 -10.51 -4.56
N GLU A 69 9.83 -9.44 -3.82
CA GLU A 69 11.21 -9.03 -3.51
C GLU A 69 11.42 -8.90 -1.98
N PRO A 70 12.66 -8.93 -1.50
CA PRO A 70 12.98 -8.59 -0.11
C PRO A 70 12.52 -7.18 0.25
N ILE A 71 12.23 -6.93 1.53
CA ILE A 71 11.99 -5.56 1.99
C ILE A 71 13.36 -4.93 2.19
N ASP A 72 13.67 -3.85 1.49
CA ASP A 72 14.95 -3.16 1.66
C ASP A 72 15.07 -2.60 3.08
N GLY A 73 16.18 -2.94 3.77
CA GLY A 73 16.52 -2.38 5.07
C GLY A 73 15.83 -2.99 6.30
N HIS A 74 15.19 -4.16 6.16
CA HIS A 74 14.61 -4.95 7.26
C HIS A 74 15.02 -6.41 7.24
#